data_AF-A0A2S2P723-F1
#
_entry.id   AF-A0A2S2P723-F1
#
_cell.length_a   1.000
_cell.length_b   1.000
_cell.length_c   1.000
_cell.angle_alpha   90.00
_cell.angle_beta   90.00
_cell.angle_gamma   90.00
#
_symmetry.space_group_name_H-M   'P 1'
#
loop_
_entity.id
_entity.type
_entity.pdbx_description
1 polymer ?
#
loop_
_entity_poly.entity_id
_entity_poly.type
_entity_poly.pdbx_seq_one_letter_code
_entity_poly.pdbx_strand_id
1 'polypeptide(L)'
;YISKKSNMTDEIEIHDLLGKYATDVIGTCAFGLKLGSMTDEDSEFRKYGRQLLKTTYRQLIVTMLGLISPKIPNMLQIQQFLPEVIEFFNSTFKEVITYREINNVNRNDVAQTLMQARKELVLNNDSFPEEKFTEMDIIANAILLFVAGAEPVSDTLAFCFYELALNKPIQDKLRQHIFETREKHGGEFNHNYLANLHYADMVLLETMRKHSGVINLFREATKAY
;
A
#
# COMPACT_ATOMS: atom_id res chain seq x y z
N TYR A 1 17.00 -12.81 -5.24
CA TYR A 1 16.84 -12.75 -3.78
C TYR A 1 16.60 -14.13 -3.17
N ILE A 2 15.48 -14.79 -3.49
CA ILE A 2 15.10 -16.10 -2.89
C ILE A 2 16.21 -17.15 -3.03
N SER A 3 16.77 -17.35 -4.23
CA SER A 3 17.86 -18.32 -4.44
C SER A 3 19.13 -18.01 -3.64
N LYS A 4 19.38 -16.74 -3.31
CA LYS A 4 20.52 -16.33 -2.47
C LYS A 4 20.23 -16.66 -1.00
N LYS A 5 19.02 -16.37 -0.53
CA LYS A 5 18.55 -16.69 0.84
C LYS A 5 18.50 -18.21 1.09
N SER A 6 18.00 -18.98 0.13
CA SER A 6 17.92 -20.45 0.24
C SER A 6 19.28 -21.14 0.34
N ASN A 7 20.36 -20.48 -0.10
CA ASN A 7 21.72 -20.98 0.08
C ASN A 7 22.29 -20.70 1.47
N MET A 8 21.64 -19.85 2.27
CA MET A 8 22.09 -19.45 3.60
C MET A 8 21.25 -20.07 4.72
N THR A 9 19.94 -20.24 4.50
CA THR A 9 18.99 -20.77 5.48
C THR A 9 17.92 -21.62 4.82
N ASP A 10 17.44 -22.64 5.53
CA ASP A 10 16.29 -23.47 5.11
C ASP A 10 14.94 -22.82 5.43
N GLU A 11 14.96 -21.73 6.19
CA GLU A 11 13.78 -20.97 6.60
C GLU A 11 13.75 -19.60 5.90
N ILE A 12 12.56 -19.19 5.47
CA ILE A 12 12.32 -17.88 4.87
C ILE A 12 11.18 -17.22 5.64
N GLU A 13 11.45 -16.05 6.20
CA GLU A 13 10.41 -15.20 6.77
C GLU A 13 9.60 -14.60 5.60
N ILE A 14 8.38 -15.11 5.41
CA ILE A 14 7.52 -14.84 4.26
C ILE A 14 6.88 -13.45 4.34
N HIS A 15 6.49 -12.99 5.53
CA HIS A 15 5.84 -11.69 5.71
C HIS A 15 6.79 -10.54 5.33
N ASP A 16 8.03 -10.63 5.74
CA ASP A 16 9.13 -9.74 5.47
C ASP A 16 9.43 -9.72 3.97
N LEU A 17 9.60 -10.90 3.36
CA LEU A 17 9.81 -11.02 1.91
C LEU A 17 8.69 -10.34 1.12
N LEU A 18 7.42 -10.62 1.47
CA LEU A 18 6.27 -10.06 0.78
C LEU A 18 6.11 -8.56 1.05
N GLY A 19 6.44 -8.08 2.25
CA GLY A 19 6.47 -6.66 2.57
C GLY A 19 7.53 -5.90 1.75
N LYS A 20 8.72 -6.48 1.55
CA LYS A 20 9.75 -5.91 0.66
C LYS A 20 9.23 -5.83 -0.78
N TYR A 21 8.63 -6.93 -1.26
CA TYR A 21 8.07 -7.00 -2.60
C TYR A 21 6.93 -6.00 -2.82
N ALA A 22 5.94 -5.94 -1.93
CA ALA A 22 4.80 -5.05 -2.03
C ALA A 22 5.24 -3.57 -2.01
N THR A 23 6.22 -3.23 -1.16
CA THR A 23 6.83 -1.89 -1.10
C THR A 23 7.45 -1.50 -2.45
N ASP A 24 8.26 -2.39 -3.05
CA ASP A 24 8.87 -2.13 -4.36
C ASP A 24 7.83 -2.03 -5.48
N VAL A 25 6.77 -2.85 -5.44
CA VAL A 25 5.67 -2.83 -6.42
C VAL A 25 4.91 -1.51 -6.35
N ILE A 26 4.45 -1.08 -5.17
CA ILE A 26 3.71 0.19 -5.06
C ILE A 26 4.61 1.39 -5.38
N GLY A 27 5.86 1.39 -4.92
CA GLY A 27 6.83 2.44 -5.24
C GLY A 27 7.05 2.57 -6.74
N THR A 28 7.24 1.44 -7.43
CA THR A 28 7.49 1.43 -8.88
C THR A 28 6.23 1.78 -9.68
N CYS A 29 5.09 1.17 -9.36
CA CYS A 29 3.87 1.28 -10.16
C CYS A 29 3.15 2.61 -9.93
N ALA A 30 2.97 3.03 -8.67
CA ALA A 30 2.21 4.23 -8.34
C ALA A 30 3.05 5.51 -8.42
N PHE A 31 4.33 5.45 -8.05
CA PHE A 31 5.17 6.63 -7.89
C PHE A 31 6.40 6.68 -8.81
N GLY A 32 6.64 5.61 -9.57
CA GLY A 32 7.80 5.51 -10.45
C GLY A 32 9.14 5.47 -9.74
N LEU A 33 9.14 5.09 -8.46
CA LEU A 33 10.32 5.02 -7.61
C LEU A 33 10.95 3.64 -7.63
N LYS A 34 12.28 3.57 -7.71
CA LYS A 34 13.05 2.33 -7.52
C LYS A 34 13.56 2.29 -6.08
N LEU A 35 12.80 1.65 -5.21
CA LEU A 35 13.08 1.66 -3.75
C LEU A 35 14.14 0.64 -3.33
N GLY A 36 14.29 -0.47 -4.08
CA GLY A 36 15.32 -1.46 -3.81
C GLY A 36 15.13 -2.23 -2.50
N SER A 37 13.90 -2.29 -1.97
CA SER A 37 13.58 -2.89 -0.68
C SER A 37 13.87 -4.39 -0.64
N MET A 38 13.88 -5.06 -1.80
CA MET A 38 14.27 -6.47 -1.93
C MET A 38 15.79 -6.69 -1.87
N THR A 39 16.59 -5.67 -2.18
CA THR A 39 18.06 -5.77 -2.20
C THR A 39 18.71 -5.16 -0.96
N ASP A 40 18.11 -4.09 -0.45
CA ASP A 40 18.54 -3.35 0.73
C ASP A 40 17.67 -3.73 1.93
N GLU A 41 18.28 -4.38 2.93
CA GLU A 41 17.55 -4.79 4.13
C GLU A 41 17.20 -3.60 5.04
N ASP A 42 17.90 -2.46 4.88
CA ASP A 42 17.74 -1.24 5.67
C ASP A 42 16.97 -0.13 4.92
N SER A 43 16.24 -0.47 3.86
CA SER A 43 15.45 0.49 3.07
C SER A 43 14.60 1.42 3.95
N GLU A 44 14.85 2.72 3.86
CA GLU A 44 14.18 3.74 4.68
C GLU A 44 12.66 3.73 4.46
N PHE A 45 12.21 3.55 3.21
CA PHE A 45 10.79 3.45 2.88
C PHE A 45 10.09 2.34 3.65
N ARG A 46 10.77 1.21 3.79
CA ARG A 46 10.23 0.06 4.50
C ARG A 46 10.25 0.28 6.00
N LYS A 47 11.33 0.86 6.53
CA LYS A 47 11.47 1.23 7.94
C LYS A 47 10.36 2.21 8.36
N TYR A 48 10.21 3.32 7.63
CA TYR A 48 9.20 4.34 7.94
C TYR A 48 7.78 3.90 7.59
N GLY A 49 7.59 3.11 6.53
CA GLY A 49 6.29 2.51 6.18
C GLY A 49 5.75 1.61 7.30
N ARG A 50 6.60 0.73 7.87
CA ARG A 50 6.23 -0.07 9.05
C ARG A 50 5.91 0.78 10.28
N GLN A 51 6.59 1.91 10.46
CA GLN A 51 6.31 2.80 11.59
C GLN A 51 4.97 3.53 11.47
N LEU A 52 4.47 3.80 10.26
CA LEU A 52 3.12 4.35 10.07
C LEU A 52 2.03 3.39 10.55
N LEU A 53 2.27 2.10 10.42
CA LEU A 53 1.29 1.05 10.72
C LEU A 53 1.45 0.43 12.12
N LYS A 54 2.63 0.53 12.72
CA LYS A 54 2.87 0.03 14.07
C LYS A 54 2.02 0.80 15.07
N THR A 55 1.05 0.11 15.67
CA THR A 55 0.21 0.68 16.72
C THR A 55 1.07 1.07 17.93
N THR A 56 1.20 2.36 18.16
CA THR A 56 1.82 2.91 19.38
C THR A 56 0.75 3.21 20.42
N TYR A 57 1.10 3.24 21.72
CA TYR A 57 0.16 3.68 22.76
C TYR A 57 -0.42 5.07 22.48
N ARG A 58 0.40 5.97 21.90
CA ARG A 58 -0.03 7.29 21.45
C ARG A 58 -1.14 7.20 20.39
N GLN A 59 -0.94 6.42 19.33
CA GLN A 59 -1.95 6.20 18.30
C GLN A 59 -3.22 5.59 18.88
N LEU A 60 -3.10 4.61 19.77
CA LEU A 60 -4.25 3.98 20.41
C LEU A 60 -5.06 4.99 21.23
N ILE A 61 -4.40 5.84 22.02
CA ILE A 61 -5.07 6.92 22.77
C ILE A 61 -5.78 7.89 21.81
N VAL A 62 -5.11 8.34 20.76
CA VAL A 62 -5.70 9.26 19.76
C VAL A 62 -6.93 8.63 19.08
N THR A 63 -6.82 7.37 18.66
CA THR A 63 -7.93 6.63 18.04
C THR A 63 -9.09 6.48 19.02
N MET A 64 -8.84 6.11 20.28
CA MET A 64 -9.89 5.98 21.30
C MET A 64 -10.59 7.32 21.58
N LEU A 65 -9.85 8.42 21.65
CA LEU A 65 -10.43 9.76 21.78
C LEU A 65 -11.28 10.13 20.55
N GLY A 66 -10.82 9.79 19.35
CA GLY A 66 -11.55 10.00 18.10
C GLY A 66 -12.85 9.20 18.01
N LEU A 67 -12.88 7.98 18.55
CA LEU A 67 -14.09 7.15 18.63
C LEU A 67 -15.15 7.74 19.57
N ILE A 68 -14.73 8.46 20.61
CA ILE A 68 -15.66 9.19 21.50
C ILE A 68 -16.16 10.45 20.81
N SER A 69 -15.25 11.24 20.24
CA SER A 69 -15.58 12.41 19.43
C SER A 69 -14.38 12.81 18.57
N PRO A 70 -14.56 12.98 17.24
CA PRO A 70 -13.47 13.40 16.36
C PRO A 70 -12.93 14.80 16.67
N LYS A 71 -13.67 15.61 17.45
CA LYS A 71 -13.26 16.96 17.84
C LYS A 71 -12.18 16.97 18.94
N ILE A 72 -12.08 15.92 19.76
CA ILE A 72 -11.17 15.89 20.91
C ILE A 72 -9.70 15.86 20.47
N PRO A 73 -9.26 14.96 19.59
CA PRO A 73 -7.87 14.97 19.10
C PRO A 73 -7.49 16.28 18.43
N ASN A 74 -8.41 16.86 17.65
CA ASN A 74 -8.20 18.13 16.95
C ASN A 74 -8.02 19.30 17.92
N MET A 75 -8.82 19.35 18.99
CA MET A 75 -8.71 20.36 20.03
C MET A 75 -7.39 20.27 20.81
N LEU A 76 -6.93 19.04 21.08
CA LEU A 76 -5.69 18.79 21.83
C LEU A 76 -4.43 18.84 20.95
N GLN A 77 -4.58 19.01 19.63
CA GLN A 77 -3.49 19.03 18.65
C GLN A 77 -2.53 17.83 18.77
N ILE A 78 -3.05 16.66 19.19
CA ILE A 78 -2.22 15.47 19.38
C ILE A 78 -1.98 14.85 18.00
N GLN A 79 -0.77 15.03 17.47
CA GLN A 79 -0.39 14.37 16.22
C GLN A 79 -0.41 12.84 16.40
N GLN A 80 -1.06 12.13 15.48
CA GLN A 80 -1.19 10.67 15.53
C GLN A 80 0.12 9.95 15.15
N PHE A 81 0.82 10.48 14.15
CA PHE A 81 2.06 9.91 13.61
C PHE A 81 3.30 10.61 14.16
N LEU A 82 4.45 9.92 14.11
CA LEU A 82 5.74 10.49 14.51
C LEU A 82 6.19 11.56 13.50
N PRO A 83 6.72 12.72 13.96
CA PRO A 83 7.16 13.80 13.06
C PRO A 83 8.20 13.35 12.01
N GLU A 84 9.19 12.56 12.42
CA GLU A 84 10.25 12.05 11.53
C GLU A 84 9.69 11.21 10.37
N VAL A 85 8.66 10.40 10.64
CA VAL A 85 8.00 9.57 9.63
C VAL A 85 7.26 10.45 8.62
N ILE A 86 6.53 11.46 9.11
CA ILE A 86 5.81 12.40 8.25
C ILE A 86 6.79 13.23 7.41
N GLU A 87 7.89 13.68 8.01
CA GLU A 87 8.93 14.46 7.33
C GLU A 87 9.59 13.66 6.21
N PHE A 88 9.95 12.39 6.46
CA PHE A 88 10.52 11.49 5.46
C PHE A 88 9.63 11.35 4.22
N PHE A 89 8.35 11.03 4.41
CA PHE A 89 7.47 10.86 3.24
C PHE A 89 7.13 12.20 2.57
N ASN A 90 6.99 13.27 3.35
CA ASN A 90 6.74 14.60 2.81
C ASN A 90 7.90 15.06 1.92
N SER A 91 9.14 14.96 2.40
CA SER A 91 10.33 15.32 1.62
C SER A 91 10.44 14.48 0.35
N THR A 92 10.26 13.17 0.48
CA THR A 92 10.27 12.21 -0.63
C THR A 92 9.27 12.56 -1.72
N PHE A 93 7.98 12.70 -1.39
CA PHE A 93 6.96 12.94 -2.42
C PHE A 93 7.07 14.34 -3.02
N LYS A 94 7.51 15.32 -2.23
CA LYS A 94 7.82 16.66 -2.74
C LYS A 94 8.98 16.62 -3.73
N GLU A 95 10.02 15.84 -3.47
CA GLU A 95 11.14 15.63 -4.39
C GLU A 95 10.67 14.96 -5.69
N VAL A 96 9.82 13.92 -5.60
CA VAL A 96 9.24 13.27 -6.79
C VAL A 96 8.50 14.26 -7.67
N ILE A 97 7.63 15.08 -7.08
CA ILE A 97 6.87 16.10 -7.81
C ILE A 97 7.84 17.10 -8.46
N THR A 98 8.76 17.64 -7.67
CA THR A 98 9.74 18.66 -8.11
C THR A 98 10.62 18.14 -9.25
N TYR A 99 11.15 16.92 -9.10
CA TYR A 99 11.97 16.27 -10.10
C TYR A 99 11.21 16.11 -11.43
N ARG A 100 9.96 15.64 -11.38
CA ARG A 100 9.15 15.44 -12.59
C ARG A 100 8.82 16.75 -13.29
N GLU A 101 8.53 17.81 -12.54
CA GLU A 101 8.28 19.15 -13.09
C GLU A 101 9.53 19.71 -13.79
N ILE A 102 10.69 19.68 -13.12
CA ILE A 102 11.95 20.20 -13.68
C ILE A 102 12.38 19.42 -14.93
N ASN A 103 12.25 18.09 -14.89
CA ASN A 103 12.73 17.21 -15.95
C ASN A 103 11.66 16.88 -17.02
N ASN A 104 10.46 17.46 -16.93
CA ASN A 104 9.32 17.19 -17.82
C ASN A 104 9.01 15.68 -17.97
N VAL A 105 9.11 14.93 -16.87
CA VAL A 105 8.83 13.50 -16.85
C VAL A 105 7.33 13.29 -16.69
N ASN A 106 6.71 12.79 -17.75
CA ASN A 106 5.31 12.37 -17.72
C ASN A 106 5.21 10.84 -17.74
N ARG A 107 4.56 10.28 -16.72
CA ARG A 107 4.29 8.85 -16.60
C ARG A 107 2.86 8.66 -16.13
N ASN A 108 2.09 7.83 -16.81
CA ASN A 108 0.69 7.56 -16.45
C ASN A 108 0.60 6.70 -15.18
N ASP A 109 0.77 7.32 -14.02
CA ASP A 109 0.72 6.71 -12.69
C ASP A 109 0.01 7.60 -11.66
N VAL A 110 -0.04 7.15 -10.41
CA VAL A 110 -0.69 7.85 -9.31
C VAL A 110 0.01 9.18 -9.02
N ALA A 111 1.34 9.24 -9.04
CA ALA A 111 2.07 10.48 -8.86
C ALA A 111 1.68 11.54 -9.89
N GLN A 112 1.55 11.16 -11.17
CA GLN A 112 1.09 12.09 -12.20
C GLN A 112 -0.36 12.56 -11.99
N THR A 113 -1.23 11.66 -11.51
CA THR A 113 -2.61 12.00 -11.15
C THR A 113 -2.64 13.02 -10.00
N LEU A 114 -1.80 12.82 -8.97
CA LEU A 114 -1.66 13.75 -7.85
C LEU A 114 -1.09 15.11 -8.28
N MET A 115 -0.16 15.14 -9.23
CA MET A 115 0.36 16.39 -9.81
C MET A 115 -0.71 17.15 -10.59
N GLN A 116 -1.59 16.44 -11.31
CA GLN A 116 -2.74 17.07 -11.99
C GLN A 116 -3.75 17.61 -10.97
N ALA A 117 -4.10 16.80 -9.96
CA ALA A 117 -4.97 17.23 -8.86
C ALA A 117 -4.40 18.46 -8.12
N ARG A 118 -3.09 18.52 -7.90
CA ARG A 118 -2.41 19.69 -7.34
C ARG A 118 -2.63 20.93 -8.20
N LYS A 119 -2.45 20.82 -9.52
CA LYS A 119 -2.65 21.94 -10.44
C LYS A 119 -4.10 22.44 -10.42
N GLU A 120 -5.06 21.53 -10.35
CA GLU A 120 -6.48 21.85 -10.40
C GLU A 120 -7.05 22.32 -9.07
N LEU A 121 -6.65 21.73 -7.94
CA LEU A 121 -7.29 21.96 -6.63
C LEU A 121 -6.50 22.90 -5.72
N VAL A 122 -5.20 23.06 -5.96
CA VAL A 122 -4.31 23.89 -5.11
C VAL A 122 -3.87 25.16 -5.83
N LEU A 123 -3.42 25.04 -7.09
CA LEU A 123 -2.83 26.15 -7.84
C LEU A 123 -3.86 26.98 -8.62
N ASN A 124 -5.00 26.39 -8.98
CA ASN A 124 -6.06 27.10 -9.67
C ASN A 124 -6.91 27.91 -8.67
N ASN A 125 -7.04 29.22 -8.90
CA ASN A 125 -7.84 30.11 -8.05
C ASN A 125 -9.34 30.09 -8.36
N ASP A 126 -9.76 29.48 -9.48
CA ASP A 126 -11.17 29.35 -9.86
C ASP A 126 -11.82 28.09 -9.26
N SER A 127 -11.09 27.35 -8.41
CA SER A 127 -11.55 26.16 -7.71
C SER A 127 -12.63 26.49 -6.67
N PHE A 128 -13.52 25.54 -6.41
CA PHE A 128 -14.66 25.67 -5.51
C PHE A 128 -14.31 26.41 -4.19
N PRO A 129 -15.00 27.52 -3.84
CA PRO A 129 -14.65 28.38 -2.70
C PRO A 129 -14.66 27.67 -1.32
N GLU A 130 -15.39 26.56 -1.20
CA GLU A 130 -15.66 25.90 0.07
C GLU A 130 -14.63 24.79 0.42
N GLU A 131 -13.79 24.34 -0.52
CA GLU A 131 -12.81 23.27 -0.30
C GLU A 131 -11.48 23.56 -1.01
N LYS A 132 -10.70 24.51 -0.48
CA LYS A 132 -9.35 24.79 -1.01
C LYS A 132 -8.36 23.76 -0.47
N PHE A 133 -7.92 22.84 -1.33
CA PHE A 133 -6.85 21.90 -1.02
C PHE A 133 -5.52 22.62 -0.85
N THR A 134 -4.66 22.06 -0.01
CA THR A 134 -3.29 22.51 0.22
C THR A 134 -2.28 21.55 -0.42
N GLU A 135 -1.04 22.00 -0.55
CA GLU A 135 0.09 21.13 -0.91
C GLU A 135 0.21 19.92 0.03
N MET A 136 -0.08 20.12 1.31
CA MET A 136 -0.03 19.06 2.31
C MET A 136 -1.13 18.01 2.08
N ASP A 137 -2.30 18.39 1.57
CA ASP A 137 -3.37 17.44 1.25
C ASP A 137 -2.99 16.51 0.10
N ILE A 138 -2.29 17.03 -0.92
CA ILE A 138 -1.77 16.23 -2.04
C ILE A 138 -0.75 15.21 -1.54
N ILE A 139 0.18 15.65 -0.70
CA ILE A 139 1.23 14.79 -0.13
C ILE A 139 0.62 13.77 0.84
N ALA A 140 -0.35 14.16 1.66
CA ALA A 140 -1.05 13.25 2.56
C ALA A 140 -1.76 12.12 1.80
N ASN A 141 -2.38 12.43 0.66
CA ASN A 141 -2.97 11.41 -0.22
C ASN A 141 -1.90 10.47 -0.82
N ALA A 142 -0.72 10.98 -1.19
CA ALA A 142 0.40 10.14 -1.64
C ALA A 142 0.83 9.14 -0.55
N ILE A 143 0.98 9.63 0.69
CA ILE A 143 1.33 8.80 1.86
C ILE A 143 0.28 7.72 2.09
N LEU A 144 -1.00 8.12 2.11
CA LEU A 144 -2.12 7.21 2.33
C LEU A 144 -2.14 6.08 1.28
N LEU A 145 -2.02 6.43 0.00
CA LEU A 145 -2.04 5.47 -1.11
C LEU A 145 -0.85 4.51 -1.06
N PHE A 146 0.34 5.01 -0.70
CA PHE A 146 1.52 4.18 -0.52
C PHE A 146 1.33 3.15 0.60
N VAL A 147 0.91 3.60 1.78
CA VAL A 147 0.72 2.72 2.95
C VAL A 147 -0.39 1.72 2.71
N ALA A 148 -1.52 2.15 2.15
CA ALA A 148 -2.65 1.30 1.83
C ALA A 148 -2.32 0.25 0.75
N GLY A 149 -1.38 0.55 -0.15
CA GLY A 149 -0.97 -0.33 -1.23
C GLY A 149 0.14 -1.33 -0.87
N ALA A 150 0.87 -1.13 0.23
CA ALA A 150 1.99 -1.99 0.62
C ALA A 150 1.58 -3.08 1.62
N GLU A 151 1.26 -2.71 2.86
CA GLU A 151 1.13 -3.67 3.96
C GLU A 151 -0.09 -4.60 3.83
N PRO A 152 -1.31 -4.10 3.49
CA PRO A 152 -2.46 -4.99 3.35
C PRO A 152 -2.24 -6.09 2.30
N VAL A 153 -1.47 -5.77 1.25
CA VAL A 153 -1.09 -6.74 0.21
C VAL A 153 -0.13 -7.78 0.78
N SER A 154 0.91 -7.38 1.53
CA SER A 154 1.84 -8.34 2.15
C SER A 154 1.17 -9.24 3.19
N ASP A 155 0.27 -8.70 4.01
CA ASP A 155 -0.48 -9.47 5.00
C ASP A 155 -1.38 -10.51 4.32
N THR A 156 -2.15 -10.09 3.31
CA THR A 156 -3.03 -10.99 2.56
C THR A 156 -2.23 -12.11 1.90
N LEU A 157 -1.09 -11.79 1.28
CA LEU A 157 -0.25 -12.79 0.62
C LEU A 157 0.43 -13.72 1.64
N ALA A 158 0.82 -13.23 2.82
CA ALA A 158 1.41 -14.03 3.88
C ALA A 158 0.41 -15.06 4.40
N PHE A 159 -0.84 -14.64 4.68
CA PHE A 159 -1.92 -15.55 5.07
C PHE A 159 -2.27 -16.53 3.94
N CYS A 160 -2.26 -16.08 2.68
CA CYS A 160 -2.49 -16.95 1.53
C CYS A 160 -1.44 -18.07 1.48
N PHE A 161 -0.15 -17.73 1.63
CA PHE A 161 0.91 -18.73 1.66
C PHE A 161 0.83 -19.66 2.87
N TYR A 162 0.45 -19.15 4.03
CA TYR A 162 0.19 -19.97 5.22
C TYR A 162 -0.93 -20.99 4.95
N GLU A 163 -2.07 -20.56 4.41
CA GLU A 163 -3.19 -21.44 4.07
C GLU A 163 -2.82 -22.47 3.01
N LEU A 164 -2.06 -22.08 1.98
CA LEU A 164 -1.58 -22.99 0.94
C LEU A 164 -0.57 -24.02 1.47
N ALA A 165 0.28 -23.64 2.44
CA ALA A 165 1.21 -24.55 3.07
C ALA A 165 0.49 -25.64 3.88
N LEU A 166 -0.62 -25.29 4.53
CA LEU A 166 -1.47 -26.23 5.27
C LEU A 166 -2.36 -27.09 4.35
N ASN A 167 -2.69 -26.62 3.15
CA ASN A 167 -3.64 -27.25 2.24
C ASN A 167 -2.98 -27.68 0.92
N LYS A 168 -2.14 -28.71 0.98
CA LYS A 168 -1.37 -29.21 -0.18
C LYS A 168 -2.21 -29.49 -1.44
N PRO A 169 -3.40 -30.14 -1.39
CA PRO A 169 -4.22 -30.35 -2.58
C PRO A 169 -4.67 -29.05 -3.25
N ILE A 170 -4.99 -28.02 -2.46
CA ILE A 170 -5.38 -26.70 -2.98
C ILE A 170 -4.17 -26.01 -3.61
N GLN A 171 -3.00 -26.09 -2.98
CA GLN A 171 -1.75 -25.56 -3.52
C GLN A 171 -1.39 -26.18 -4.87
N ASP A 172 -1.49 -27.51 -4.98
CA ASP A 172 -1.16 -28.22 -6.21
C ASP A 172 -2.15 -27.89 -7.33
N LYS A 173 -3.45 -27.81 -7.01
CA LYS A 173 -4.47 -27.36 -7.96
C LYS A 173 -4.27 -25.91 -8.42
N LEU A 174 -3.93 -24.99 -7.52
CA LEU A 174 -3.61 -23.61 -7.86
C LEU A 174 -2.40 -23.54 -8.79
N ARG A 175 -1.33 -24.28 -8.46
CA ARG A 175 -0.12 -24.33 -9.27
C ARG A 175 -0.41 -24.86 -10.67
N GLN A 176 -1.17 -25.95 -10.78
CA GLN A 176 -1.62 -26.50 -12.07
C GLN A 176 -2.41 -25.46 -12.87
N HIS A 177 -3.40 -24.81 -12.24
CA HIS A 177 -4.22 -23.79 -12.90
C HIS A 177 -3.36 -22.62 -13.42
N ILE A 178 -2.38 -22.14 -12.64
CA ILE A 178 -1.46 -21.07 -13.05
C ILE A 178 -0.67 -21.48 -14.30
N PHE A 179 -0.09 -22.69 -14.32
CA PHE A 179 0.69 -23.15 -15.47
C PHE A 179 -0.17 -23.37 -16.72
N GLU A 180 -1.32 -24.02 -16.60
CA GLU A 180 -2.23 -24.23 -17.73
C GLU A 180 -2.75 -22.90 -18.30
N THR A 181 -3.07 -21.94 -17.43
CA THR A 181 -3.50 -20.60 -17.87
C THR A 181 -2.37 -19.89 -18.59
N ARG A 182 -1.13 -20.03 -18.11
CA ARG A 182 0.05 -19.43 -18.76
C ARG A 182 0.30 -20.02 -20.15
N GLU A 183 0.20 -21.33 -20.30
CA GLU A 183 0.36 -22.00 -21.60
C GLU A 183 -0.71 -21.54 -22.61
N LYS A 184 -1.97 -21.41 -22.18
CA LYS A 184 -3.07 -20.89 -23.02
C LYS A 184 -2.84 -19.46 -23.49
N HIS A 185 -2.02 -18.68 -22.78
CA HIS A 185 -1.69 -17.29 -23.13
C HIS A 185 -0.27 -17.15 -23.70
N GLY A 186 0.28 -18.21 -24.31
CA GLY A 186 1.56 -18.13 -25.02
C GLY A 186 2.78 -17.96 -24.11
N GLY A 187 2.66 -18.24 -22.81
CA GLY A 187 3.76 -18.12 -21.85
C GLY A 187 3.93 -16.73 -21.24
N GLU A 188 3.09 -15.76 -21.63
CA GLU A 188 3.20 -14.35 -21.25
C GLU A 188 2.35 -13.98 -20.03
N PHE A 189 2.84 -13.01 -19.24
CA PHE A 189 2.13 -12.40 -18.12
C PHE A 189 1.41 -11.12 -18.54
N ASN A 190 0.48 -11.23 -19.49
CA ASN A 190 -0.29 -10.09 -20.02
C ASN A 190 -1.65 -9.91 -19.28
N HIS A 191 -2.39 -8.86 -19.65
CA HIS A 191 -3.67 -8.54 -19.00
C HIS A 191 -4.71 -9.67 -19.12
N ASN A 192 -4.79 -10.32 -20.28
CA ASN A 192 -5.72 -11.43 -20.51
C ASN A 192 -5.35 -12.64 -19.65
N TYR A 193 -4.05 -12.92 -19.50
CA TYR A 193 -3.58 -13.97 -18.59
C TYR A 193 -4.04 -13.69 -17.15
N LEU A 194 -3.85 -12.48 -16.65
CA LEU A 194 -4.27 -12.10 -15.29
C LEU A 194 -5.79 -12.22 -15.11
N ALA A 195 -6.58 -11.72 -16.07
CA ALA A 195 -8.04 -11.79 -16.02
C ALA A 195 -8.60 -13.23 -16.00
N ASN A 196 -7.83 -14.20 -16.54
CA ASN A 196 -8.24 -15.60 -16.62
C ASN A 196 -7.71 -16.45 -15.45
N LEU A 197 -7.06 -15.86 -14.44
CA LEU A 197 -6.58 -16.55 -13.24
C LEU A 197 -7.69 -16.82 -12.20
N HIS A 198 -8.86 -17.28 -12.63
CA HIS A 198 -10.05 -17.42 -11.77
C HIS A 198 -9.83 -18.26 -10.50
N TYR A 199 -9.04 -19.34 -10.58
CA TYR A 199 -8.75 -20.13 -9.38
C TYR A 199 -7.84 -19.41 -8.38
N ALA A 200 -6.91 -18.57 -8.87
CA ALA A 200 -6.10 -17.74 -7.99
C ALA A 200 -6.96 -16.69 -7.27
N ASP A 201 -7.91 -16.08 -7.99
CA ASP A 201 -8.89 -15.15 -7.38
C ASP A 201 -9.70 -15.84 -6.29
N MET A 202 -10.20 -17.06 -6.53
CA MET A 202 -10.93 -17.82 -5.51
C MET A 202 -10.09 -18.08 -4.26
N VAL A 203 -8.80 -18.43 -4.43
CA VAL A 203 -7.89 -18.66 -3.29
C VAL A 203 -7.64 -17.36 -2.50
N LEU A 204 -7.43 -16.23 -3.19
CA LEU A 204 -7.25 -14.93 -2.56
C LEU A 204 -8.50 -14.47 -1.82
N LEU A 205 -9.68 -14.62 -2.43
CA LEU A 205 -10.96 -14.29 -1.82
C LEU A 205 -11.23 -15.14 -0.57
N GLU A 206 -10.96 -16.44 -0.63
CA GLU A 206 -11.11 -17.31 0.54
C GLU A 206 -10.10 -16.97 1.65
N THR A 207 -8.89 -16.57 1.28
CA THR A 207 -7.90 -16.07 2.24
C THR A 207 -8.42 -14.82 2.94
N MET A 208 -8.91 -13.82 2.20
CA MET A 208 -9.46 -12.59 2.79
C MET A 208 -10.74 -12.83 3.60
N ARG A 209 -11.54 -13.84 3.23
CA ARG A 209 -12.71 -14.28 4.02
C ARG A 209 -12.29 -14.84 5.39
N LYS A 210 -11.20 -15.62 5.45
CA LYS A 210 -10.68 -16.21 6.70
C LYS A 210 -9.86 -15.22 7.53
N HIS A 211 -9.05 -14.39 6.87
CA HIS A 211 -8.08 -13.48 7.45
C HIS A 211 -8.32 -12.06 6.93
N SER A 212 -9.45 -11.47 7.35
CA SER A 212 -9.76 -10.09 6.95
C SER A 212 -8.77 -9.10 7.57
N GLY A 213 -8.02 -8.38 6.73
CA GLY A 213 -7.12 -7.31 7.18
C GLY A 213 -7.87 -6.09 7.74
N VAL A 214 -9.14 -5.89 7.38
CA VAL A 214 -10.00 -4.83 7.92
C VAL A 214 -11.07 -5.47 8.80
N ILE A 215 -10.93 -5.30 10.12
CA ILE A 215 -11.79 -5.97 11.10
C ILE A 215 -13.13 -5.21 11.27
N ASN A 216 -13.12 -3.88 11.14
CA ASN A 216 -14.27 -3.04 11.42
C ASN A 216 -14.50 -2.01 10.32
N LEU A 217 -15.77 -1.73 10.02
CA LEU A 217 -16.22 -0.64 9.16
C LEU A 217 -17.02 0.35 10.00
N PHE A 218 -16.42 1.50 10.32
CA PHE A 218 -17.09 2.55 11.08
C PHE A 218 -18.07 3.33 10.18
N ARG A 219 -19.24 3.68 10.72
CA ARG A 219 -20.31 4.44 10.05
C ARG A 219 -20.93 5.44 11.03
N GLU A 220 -21.32 6.60 10.53
CA GLU A 220 -22.03 7.65 11.28
C GLU A 220 -23.37 7.95 10.60
N ALA A 221 -24.44 8.08 11.40
CA ALA A 221 -25.77 8.43 10.89
C ALA A 221 -25.83 9.94 10.61
N THR A 222 -26.07 10.33 9.35
CA THR A 222 -26.13 11.74 8.95
C THR A 222 -27.48 12.39 9.17
N LYS A 223 -28.50 11.60 9.51
CA LYS A 223 -29.88 12.05 9.78
C LYS A 223 -30.49 11.21 10.90
N ALA A 224 -31.34 11.83 11.71
CA ALA A 224 -32.25 11.09 12.58
C ALA A 224 -33.28 10.33 11.73
N TYR A 225 -33.70 9.16 12.20
CA TYR A 225 -34.72 8.32 11.56
C TYR A 225 -36.08 9.01 11.51
#